data_AF-A0A545WAG8-F1
#
_entry.id   AF-A0A545WAG8-F1
#
_cell.length_a   1.000
_cell.length_b   1.000
_cell.length_c   1.000
_cell.angle_alpha   90.00
_cell.angle_beta   90.00
_cell.angle_gamma   90.00
#
_symmetry.space_group_name_H-M   'P 1'
#
loop_
_entity.id
_entity.type
_entity.pdbx_description
1 polymer ?
#
loop_
_entity_poly.entity_id
_entity_poly.type
_entity_poly.pdbx_seq_one_letter_code
_entity_poly.pdbx_strand_id
1 'polypeptide(L)'
;MTDAHVHCGPYDAIPDTASPGLLFLRRLLPALDSLGPFDAARGGQPDLIHYLAPGATFIMNGGPALQAVDVLQMLPKRAERLTRFHHDVRMAWDVAARDGSGRRTVMYESTSISTFRDDPEAVEVRVAEFNVVELVPVVADAATGETELKALQLRAFLDGAPVTSRAQMIVAADE
;
A
#
# COMPACT_ATOMS: atom_id res chain seq x y z
N MET A 1 -22.38 19.12 -0.29
CA MET A 1 -22.15 17.90 -1.09
C MET A 1 -20.83 17.30 -0.62
N THR A 2 -20.71 15.97 -0.51
CA THR A 2 -19.40 15.33 -0.30
C THR A 2 -18.63 15.52 -1.60
N ASP A 3 -17.45 16.15 -1.54
CA ASP A 3 -16.57 16.21 -2.70
C ASP A 3 -15.83 14.87 -2.76
N ALA A 4 -16.41 13.95 -3.51
CA ALA A 4 -15.86 12.63 -3.77
C ALA A 4 -15.28 12.63 -5.18
N HIS A 5 -13.99 12.36 -5.29
CA HIS A 5 -13.31 12.21 -6.57
C HIS A 5 -13.11 10.73 -6.87
N VAL A 6 -13.28 10.35 -8.12
CA VAL A 6 -13.19 8.96 -8.57
C VAL A 6 -12.21 8.87 -9.71
N HIS A 7 -11.34 7.87 -9.64
CA HIS A 7 -10.46 7.45 -10.73
C HIS A 7 -10.80 6.01 -11.11
N CYS A 8 -10.89 5.76 -12.42
CA CYS A 8 -11.11 4.42 -12.97
C CYS A 8 -9.88 4.03 -13.78
N GLY A 9 -9.32 2.86 -13.48
CA GLY A 9 -8.09 2.36 -14.11
C GLY A 9 -6.88 2.36 -13.17
N PRO A 10 -5.70 2.04 -13.72
CA PRO A 10 -4.50 1.81 -12.93
C PRO A 10 -4.02 3.10 -12.26
N TYR A 11 -3.29 2.95 -11.15
CA TYR A 11 -2.90 4.10 -10.33
C TYR A 11 -1.88 5.00 -11.02
N ASP A 12 -1.09 4.49 -11.96
CA ASP A 12 -0.10 5.24 -12.74
C ASP A 12 -0.75 6.17 -13.78
N ALA A 13 -2.00 5.88 -14.17
CA ALA A 13 -2.81 6.71 -15.04
C ALA A 13 -3.56 7.84 -14.30
N ILE A 14 -3.41 7.97 -12.98
CA ILE A 14 -3.99 9.09 -12.22
C ILE A 14 -3.34 10.40 -12.71
N PRO A 15 -4.13 11.39 -13.20
CA PRO A 15 -3.57 12.63 -13.76
C PRO A 15 -3.00 13.54 -12.68
N ASP A 16 -2.04 14.40 -13.05
CA ASP A 16 -1.42 15.37 -12.12
C ASP A 16 -2.42 16.40 -11.55
N THR A 17 -3.55 16.58 -12.21
CA THR A 17 -4.64 17.46 -11.79
C THR A 17 -5.68 16.75 -10.92
N ALA A 18 -5.47 15.49 -10.56
CA ALA A 18 -6.37 14.73 -9.69
C ALA A 18 -6.41 15.30 -8.27
N SER A 19 -7.35 14.82 -7.47
CA SER A 19 -7.47 15.26 -6.09
C SER A 19 -6.24 14.85 -5.26
N PRO A 20 -5.94 15.56 -4.15
CA PRO A 20 -4.77 15.27 -3.33
C PRO A 20 -4.67 13.84 -2.81
N GLY A 21 -5.80 13.18 -2.49
CA GLY A 21 -5.81 11.78 -2.07
C GLY A 21 -5.47 10.82 -3.21
N LEU A 22 -5.94 11.07 -4.44
CA LEU A 22 -5.58 10.27 -5.60
C LEU A 22 -4.10 10.44 -5.99
N LEU A 23 -3.58 11.68 -5.91
CA LEU A 23 -2.15 11.96 -6.10
C LEU A 23 -1.28 11.33 -5.01
N PHE A 24 -1.80 11.23 -3.78
CA PHE A 24 -1.15 10.45 -2.73
C PHE A 24 -1.13 8.96 -3.08
N LEU A 25 -2.25 8.37 -3.51
CA LEU A 25 -2.33 6.95 -3.88
C LEU A 25 -1.33 6.59 -4.99
N ARG A 26 -1.23 7.41 -6.04
CA ARG A 26 -0.28 7.22 -7.15
C ARG A 26 1.17 7.12 -6.68
N ARG A 27 1.53 7.81 -5.59
CA ARG A 27 2.88 7.78 -5.01
C ARG A 27 3.06 6.67 -3.97
N LEU A 28 2.01 6.38 -3.20
CA LEU A 28 2.02 5.33 -2.17
C LEU A 28 2.24 3.95 -2.79
N LEU A 29 1.49 3.59 -3.84
CA LEU A 29 1.46 2.20 -4.33
C LEU A 29 2.81 1.72 -4.86
N PRO A 30 3.58 2.48 -5.65
CA PRO A 30 4.95 2.08 -6.02
C PRO A 30 5.84 1.79 -4.80
N ALA A 31 5.72 2.59 -3.74
CA ALA A 31 6.50 2.40 -2.52
C ALA A 31 6.04 1.17 -1.72
N LEU A 32 4.73 0.90 -1.70
CA LEU A 32 4.14 -0.29 -1.10
C LEU A 32 4.45 -1.57 -1.91
N ASP A 33 4.59 -1.45 -3.22
CA ASP A 33 4.86 -2.56 -4.16
C ASP A 33 6.32 -2.94 -4.25
N SER A 34 7.21 -2.02 -3.86
CA SER A 34 8.65 -2.21 -3.95
C SER A 34 9.12 -3.53 -3.33
N LEU A 35 10.04 -4.20 -4.02
CA LEU A 35 10.80 -5.35 -3.52
C LEU A 35 12.26 -4.94 -3.21
N GLY A 36 12.51 -3.64 -3.00
CA GLY A 36 13.80 -3.10 -2.59
C GLY A 36 14.35 -2.02 -3.53
N PRO A 37 15.57 -1.53 -3.27
CA PRO A 37 16.49 -2.03 -2.24
C PRO A 37 16.04 -1.70 -0.80
N PHE A 38 16.19 -2.66 0.12
CA PHE A 38 15.93 -2.48 1.56
C PHE A 38 17.21 -2.60 2.41
N ASP A 39 18.37 -2.53 1.77
CA ASP A 39 19.66 -2.74 2.42
C ASP A 39 20.02 -1.57 3.33
N ALA A 40 20.04 -1.86 4.64
CA ALA A 40 20.44 -0.92 5.68
C ALA A 40 21.90 -0.45 5.55
N ALA A 41 22.79 -1.23 4.92
CA ALA A 41 24.19 -0.84 4.68
C ALA A 41 24.32 0.33 3.69
N ARG A 42 23.28 0.63 2.91
CA ARG A 42 23.17 1.81 2.04
C ARG A 42 22.29 2.92 2.63
N GLY A 43 21.88 2.80 3.90
CA GLY A 43 20.94 3.71 4.55
C GLY A 43 19.50 3.57 4.07
N GLY A 44 19.16 2.49 3.35
CA GLY A 44 17.85 2.33 2.72
C GLY A 44 16.77 1.90 3.72
N GLN A 45 16.02 2.85 4.27
CA GLN A 45 14.69 2.55 4.78
C GLN A 45 13.74 2.32 3.60
N PRO A 46 12.73 1.45 3.70
CA PRO A 46 11.74 1.33 2.65
C PRO A 46 11.10 2.69 2.37
N ASP A 47 11.02 3.10 1.10
CA ASP A 47 10.43 4.39 0.69
C ASP A 47 9.01 4.59 1.24
N LEU A 48 8.32 3.48 1.53
CA LEU A 48 7.01 3.45 2.19
C LEU A 48 6.97 4.32 3.45
N ILE A 49 8.08 4.40 4.23
CA ILE A 49 8.13 5.19 5.46
C ILE A 49 7.81 6.67 5.22
N HIS A 50 8.16 7.22 4.06
CA HIS A 50 7.92 8.61 3.71
C HIS A 50 6.44 8.94 3.48
N TYR A 51 5.58 7.93 3.38
CA TYR A 51 4.14 8.09 3.17
C TYR A 51 3.33 7.89 4.45
N LEU A 52 3.97 7.53 5.56
CA LEU A 52 3.32 7.15 6.81
C LEU A 52 3.35 8.29 7.82
N ALA A 53 2.22 8.54 8.47
CA ALA A 53 2.15 9.47 9.58
C ALA A 53 2.82 8.86 10.84
N PRO A 54 3.26 9.68 11.81
CA PRO A 54 3.65 9.16 13.12
C PRO A 54 2.53 8.31 13.74
N GLY A 55 2.87 7.10 14.20
CA GLY A 55 1.89 6.16 14.75
C GLY A 55 1.00 5.48 13.72
N ALA A 56 1.39 5.46 12.44
CA ALA A 56 0.62 4.79 11.40
C ALA A 56 0.43 3.29 11.68
N THR A 57 -0.73 2.77 11.29
CA THR A 57 -1.12 1.37 11.51
C THR A 57 -1.62 0.68 10.25
N PHE A 58 -1.46 -0.65 10.22
CA PHE A 58 -2.00 -1.53 9.19
C PHE A 58 -3.00 -2.49 9.81
N ILE A 59 -4.15 -2.69 9.17
CA ILE A 59 -5.21 -3.60 9.62
C ILE A 59 -5.60 -4.50 8.46
N MET A 60 -5.55 -5.81 8.67
CA MET A 60 -5.95 -6.80 7.67
C MET A 60 -7.26 -7.46 8.10
N ASN A 61 -8.27 -7.48 7.23
CA ASN A 61 -9.57 -8.15 7.44
C ASN A 61 -10.25 -7.85 8.80
N GLY A 62 -10.10 -6.61 9.29
CA GLY A 62 -10.65 -6.20 10.60
C GLY A 62 -9.96 -6.80 11.82
N GLY A 63 -8.78 -7.43 11.65
CA GLY A 63 -7.96 -7.96 12.73
C GLY A 63 -7.27 -6.89 13.58
N PRO A 64 -6.34 -7.27 14.47
CA PRO A 64 -5.60 -6.33 15.29
C PRO A 64 -4.73 -5.40 14.43
N ALA A 65 -4.58 -4.16 14.87
CA ALA A 65 -3.72 -3.18 14.21
C ALA A 65 -2.24 -3.53 14.44
N LEU A 66 -1.49 -3.61 13.35
CA LEU A 66 -0.03 -3.71 13.34
C LEU A 66 0.58 -2.32 13.24
N GLN A 67 1.64 -2.05 13.99
CA GLN A 67 2.37 -0.80 13.87
C GLN A 67 3.14 -0.78 12.54
N ALA A 68 3.20 0.39 11.90
CA ALA A 68 3.90 0.53 10.63
C ALA A 68 5.37 0.09 10.70
N VAL A 69 6.05 0.31 11.84
CA VAL A 69 7.43 -0.16 12.05
C VAL A 69 7.57 -1.68 11.91
N ASP A 70 6.60 -2.45 12.39
CA ASP A 70 6.62 -3.91 12.31
C ASP A 70 6.38 -4.36 10.86
N VAL A 71 5.46 -3.70 10.16
CA VAL A 71 5.18 -3.98 8.74
C VAL A 71 6.38 -3.67 7.86
N LEU A 72 7.08 -2.55 8.11
CA LEU A 72 8.28 -2.18 7.36
C LEU A 72 9.39 -3.24 7.48
N GLN A 73 9.49 -3.92 8.63
CA GLN A 73 10.43 -5.03 8.84
C GLN A 73 10.05 -6.31 8.07
N MET A 74 8.81 -6.42 7.59
CA MET A 74 8.36 -7.57 6.79
C MET A 74 8.66 -7.40 5.29
N LEU A 75 8.88 -6.18 4.81
CA LEU A 75 9.12 -5.91 3.38
C LEU A 75 10.38 -6.61 2.83
N PRO A 76 11.51 -6.66 3.56
CA PRO A 76 12.66 -7.46 3.12
C PRO A 76 12.35 -8.95 2.95
N LYS A 77 11.59 -9.54 3.89
CA LYS A 77 11.18 -10.95 3.81
C LYS A 77 10.27 -11.20 2.60
N ARG A 78 9.42 -10.23 2.24
CA ARG A 78 8.62 -10.29 1.01
C ARG A 78 9.51 -10.28 -0.23
N ALA A 79 10.53 -9.42 -0.28
CA ALA A 79 11.50 -9.35 -1.40
C ALA A 79 12.38 -10.60 -1.55
N GLU A 80 12.74 -11.23 -0.44
CA GLU A 80 13.45 -12.51 -0.47
C GLU A 80 12.60 -13.59 -1.16
N ARG A 81 11.30 -13.63 -0.87
CA ARG A 81 10.39 -14.69 -1.34
C ARG A 81 9.78 -14.45 -2.72
N LEU A 82 9.68 -13.20 -3.15
CA LEU A 82 8.98 -12.85 -4.39
C LEU A 82 9.95 -12.33 -5.46
N THR A 83 9.67 -12.68 -6.71
CA THR A 83 10.29 -12.08 -7.89
C THR A 83 9.44 -10.92 -8.44
N ARG A 84 8.14 -10.92 -8.15
CA ARG A 84 7.20 -9.87 -8.53
C ARG A 84 6.15 -9.66 -7.45
N PHE A 85 5.83 -8.40 -7.19
CA PHE A 85 4.71 -7.97 -6.35
C PHE A 85 4.20 -6.62 -6.87
N HIS A 86 2.88 -6.48 -7.04
CA HIS A 86 2.27 -5.22 -7.48
C HIS A 86 0.75 -5.21 -7.27
N HIS A 87 0.16 -4.03 -7.02
CA HIS A 87 -1.29 -3.84 -7.02
C HIS A 87 -1.81 -3.30 -8.37
N ASP A 88 -2.62 -4.10 -9.05
CA ASP A 88 -3.37 -3.67 -10.23
C ASP A 88 -4.68 -2.99 -9.79
N VAL A 89 -4.71 -1.65 -9.80
CA VAL A 89 -5.87 -0.86 -9.35
C VAL A 89 -6.92 -0.77 -10.44
N ARG A 90 -8.16 -1.11 -10.08
CA ARG A 90 -9.34 -0.99 -10.96
C ARG A 90 -10.05 0.34 -10.79
N MET A 91 -10.20 0.77 -9.54
CA MET A 91 -10.96 1.95 -9.18
C MET A 91 -10.45 2.52 -7.87
N ALA A 92 -10.41 3.84 -7.77
CA ALA A 92 -10.03 4.54 -6.56
C ALA A 92 -10.97 5.72 -6.28
N TRP A 93 -11.20 6.00 -5.01
CA TRP A 93 -12.01 7.10 -4.52
C TRP A 93 -11.20 7.92 -3.52
N ASP A 94 -11.37 9.22 -3.56
CA ASP A 94 -10.88 10.15 -2.53
C ASP A 94 -12.06 10.94 -1.98
N VAL A 95 -12.24 10.87 -0.67
CA VAL A 95 -13.32 11.52 0.07
C VAL A 95 -12.72 12.48 1.08
N ALA A 96 -12.94 13.78 0.88
CA ALA A 96 -12.51 14.80 1.84
C ALA A 96 -13.40 14.83 3.10
N ALA A 97 -12.79 14.99 4.27
CA ALA A 97 -13.51 15.23 5.51
C ALA A 97 -14.21 16.60 5.49
N ARG A 98 -15.39 16.68 6.12
CA ARG A 98 -16.24 17.90 6.09
C ARG A 98 -15.94 18.89 7.21
N ASP A 99 -15.05 18.53 8.13
CA ASP A 99 -14.73 19.28 9.34
C ASP A 99 -13.62 20.33 9.12
N GLY A 100 -13.14 20.49 7.89
CA GLY A 100 -12.05 21.42 7.56
C GLY A 100 -10.67 20.97 8.07
N SER A 101 -10.56 19.74 8.61
CA SER A 101 -9.30 19.20 9.14
C SER A 101 -8.26 18.88 8.07
N GLY A 102 -8.62 18.93 6.79
CA GLY A 102 -7.77 18.48 5.68
C GLY A 102 -7.63 16.95 5.59
N ARG A 103 -8.26 16.19 6.50
CA ARG A 103 -8.27 14.72 6.46
C ARG A 103 -9.00 14.22 5.23
N ARG A 104 -8.56 13.05 4.75
CA ARG A 104 -9.14 12.39 3.57
C ARG A 104 -9.20 10.89 3.79
N THR A 105 -10.19 10.25 3.20
CA THR A 105 -10.25 8.79 3.12
C THR A 105 -10.09 8.42 1.66
N VAL A 106 -9.01 7.70 1.35
CA VAL A 106 -8.79 7.11 0.04
C VAL A 106 -9.24 5.66 0.09
N MET A 107 -10.03 5.22 -0.87
CA MET A 107 -10.43 3.83 -1.02
C MET A 107 -10.00 3.35 -2.39
N TYR A 108 -9.65 2.07 -2.54
CA TYR A 108 -9.39 1.52 -3.85
C TYR A 108 -9.69 0.03 -3.92
N GLU A 109 -10.11 -0.40 -5.10
CA GLU A 109 -10.21 -1.80 -5.48
C GLU A 109 -8.99 -2.17 -6.31
N SER A 110 -8.34 -3.27 -5.95
CA SER A 110 -7.17 -3.76 -6.66
C SER A 110 -7.12 -5.28 -6.73
N THR A 111 -6.29 -5.79 -7.62
CA THR A 111 -5.80 -7.17 -7.56
C THR A 111 -4.32 -7.13 -7.24
N SER A 112 -3.89 -7.66 -6.09
CA SER A 112 -2.46 -7.87 -5.87
C SER A 112 -2.00 -9.09 -6.65
N ILE A 113 -0.83 -8.97 -7.27
CA ILE A 113 -0.21 -9.98 -8.11
C ILE A 113 1.13 -10.31 -7.47
N SER A 114 1.34 -11.59 -7.12
CA SER A 114 2.58 -12.10 -6.54
C SER A 114 3.14 -13.24 -7.38
N THR A 115 4.45 -13.25 -7.59
CA THR A 115 5.16 -14.41 -8.15
C THR A 115 6.27 -14.80 -7.18
N PHE A 116 6.27 -16.05 -6.75
CA PHE A 116 7.27 -16.57 -5.82
C PHE A 116 8.59 -16.85 -6.55
N ARG A 117 9.71 -16.64 -5.85
CA ARG A 117 11.05 -16.88 -6.37
C ARG A 117 11.34 -18.35 -6.59
N ASP A 118 10.93 -19.17 -5.62
CA ASP A 118 11.21 -20.60 -5.60
C ASP A 118 10.15 -21.40 -6.37
N ASP A 119 9.22 -20.72 -7.04
CA ASP A 119 8.22 -21.36 -7.89
C ASP A 119 8.78 -21.60 -9.30
N PRO A 120 9.07 -22.86 -9.68
CA PRO A 120 9.64 -23.17 -11.00
C PRO A 120 8.65 -22.89 -12.14
N GLU A 121 7.34 -22.88 -11.86
CA GLU A 121 6.30 -22.59 -12.85
C GLU A 121 6.01 -21.08 -12.95
N ALA A 122 6.58 -20.27 -12.04
CA ALA A 122 6.39 -18.82 -11.95
C ALA A 122 4.91 -18.40 -11.99
N VAL A 123 4.03 -19.16 -11.31
CA VAL A 123 2.59 -18.90 -11.34
C VAL A 123 2.29 -17.54 -10.69
N GLU A 124 1.54 -16.71 -11.40
CA GLU A 124 0.99 -15.47 -10.85
C GLU A 124 -0.15 -15.80 -9.88
N VAL A 125 0.10 -15.58 -8.58
CA VAL A 125 -0.96 -15.60 -7.58
C VAL A 125 -1.64 -14.26 -7.56
N ARG A 126 -2.95 -14.26 -7.81
CA ARG A 126 -3.78 -13.05 -7.92
C ARG A 126 -4.79 -13.03 -6.77
N VAL A 127 -4.82 -11.94 -6.02
CA VAL A 127 -5.74 -11.76 -4.89
C VAL A 127 -6.51 -10.47 -5.08
N ALA A 128 -7.84 -10.57 -5.11
CA ALA A 128 -8.70 -9.39 -5.14
C ALA A 128 -8.75 -8.73 -3.76
N GLU A 129 -8.67 -7.40 -3.74
CA GLU A 129 -8.59 -6.62 -2.52
C GLU A 129 -9.46 -5.36 -2.59
N PHE A 130 -10.00 -4.99 -1.43
CA PHE A 130 -10.50 -3.65 -1.19
C PHE A 130 -9.67 -3.00 -0.09
N ASN A 131 -9.21 -1.79 -0.33
CA ASN A 131 -8.32 -1.09 0.56
C ASN A 131 -8.89 0.26 0.97
N VAL A 132 -8.65 0.66 2.22
CA VAL A 132 -9.04 1.96 2.77
C VAL A 132 -7.85 2.58 3.47
N VAL A 133 -7.50 3.81 3.09
CA VAL A 133 -6.39 4.58 3.62
C VAL A 133 -6.91 5.87 4.22
N GLU A 134 -6.74 6.02 5.53
CA GLU A 134 -7.02 7.27 6.24
C GLU A 134 -5.80 8.20 6.16
N LEU A 135 -5.99 9.36 5.56
CA LEU A 135 -4.96 10.38 5.40
C LEU A 135 -5.16 11.53 6.38
N VAL A 136 -4.06 12.02 6.91
CA VAL A 136 -4.00 13.21 7.77
C VAL A 136 -2.96 14.19 7.22
N PRO A 137 -3.20 15.51 7.29
CA PRO A 137 -2.15 16.48 7.03
C PRO A 137 -1.13 16.45 8.17
N VAL A 138 0.14 16.43 7.81
CA VAL A 138 1.28 16.50 8.73
C VAL A 138 2.14 17.69 8.32
N VAL A 139 2.56 18.52 9.29
CA VAL A 139 3.45 19.65 9.05
C VAL A 139 4.77 19.12 8.50
N ALA A 140 5.07 19.46 7.25
CA ALA A 140 6.31 19.08 6.56
C ALA A 140 7.42 20.12 6.82
N ASP A 141 7.05 21.39 6.94
CA ASP A 141 7.97 22.46 7.28
C ASP A 141 7.33 23.40 8.33
N ALA A 142 7.96 23.45 9.50
CA ALA A 142 7.49 24.27 10.61
C ALA A 142 7.68 25.78 10.39
N ALA A 143 8.61 26.19 9.52
CA ALA A 143 8.88 27.59 9.22
C ALA A 143 7.84 28.19 8.26
N THR A 144 7.39 27.39 7.29
CA THR A 144 6.37 27.82 6.30
C THR A 144 4.95 27.40 6.69
N GLY A 145 4.81 26.42 7.59
CA GLY A 145 3.53 25.80 7.93
C GLY A 145 2.99 24.89 6.83
N GLU A 146 3.82 24.52 5.85
CA GLU A 146 3.44 23.63 4.77
C GLU A 146 3.07 22.25 5.32
N THR A 147 1.99 21.67 4.79
CA THR A 147 1.50 20.35 5.21
C THR A 147 1.48 19.37 4.05
N GLU A 148 1.83 18.13 4.35
CA GLU A 148 1.74 17.00 3.43
C GLU A 148 0.74 15.97 3.95
N LEU A 149 0.01 15.34 3.03
CA LEU A 149 -0.83 14.19 3.37
C LEU A 149 0.05 12.96 3.65
N LYS A 150 -0.20 12.30 4.78
CA LYS A 150 0.41 11.02 5.18
C LYS A 150 -0.67 10.04 5.61
N ALA A 151 -0.43 8.75 5.40
CA ALA A 151 -1.32 7.68 5.81
C ALA A 151 -1.19 7.40 7.32
N LEU A 152 -2.28 7.55 8.05
CA LEU A 152 -2.38 7.21 9.47
C LEU A 152 -2.86 5.77 9.68
N GLN A 153 -3.73 5.29 8.79
CA GLN A 153 -4.22 3.92 8.87
C GLN A 153 -4.45 3.36 7.48
N LEU A 154 -3.92 2.17 7.24
CA LEU A 154 -4.14 1.40 6.03
C LEU A 154 -4.93 0.14 6.41
N ARG A 155 -6.07 -0.07 5.77
CA ARG A 155 -6.92 -1.24 5.98
C ARG A 155 -7.03 -2.00 4.67
N ALA A 156 -6.77 -3.29 4.69
CA ALA A 156 -6.89 -4.17 3.54
C ALA A 156 -7.92 -5.27 3.84
N PHE A 157 -8.78 -5.53 2.87
CA PHE A 157 -9.79 -6.58 2.90
C PHE A 157 -9.56 -7.52 1.71
N LEU A 158 -9.15 -8.76 1.97
CA LEU A 158 -8.73 -9.71 0.96
C LEU A 158 -8.83 -11.16 1.44
N ASP A 159 -8.83 -12.11 0.51
CA ASP A 159 -8.63 -13.53 0.80
C ASP A 159 -7.17 -13.94 0.55
N GLY A 160 -6.43 -14.21 1.63
CA GLY A 160 -5.01 -14.60 1.56
C GLY A 160 -4.79 -16.10 1.32
N ALA A 161 -5.84 -16.91 1.22
CA ALA A 161 -5.73 -18.35 1.00
C ALA A 161 -4.96 -18.72 -0.27
N PRO A 162 -5.11 -18.03 -1.43
CA PRO A 162 -4.34 -18.36 -2.64
C PRO A 162 -2.83 -18.24 -2.46
N VAL A 163 -2.36 -17.20 -1.75
CA VAL A 163 -0.93 -16.98 -1.45
C VAL A 163 -0.39 -18.09 -0.56
N THR A 164 -1.15 -18.43 0.49
CA THR A 164 -0.76 -19.48 1.44
C THR A 164 -0.72 -20.84 0.77
N SER A 165 -1.74 -21.17 -0.02
CA SER A 165 -1.85 -22.43 -0.74
C SER A 165 -0.70 -22.61 -1.73
N ARG A 166 -0.37 -21.58 -2.52
CA ARG A 166 0.76 -21.68 -3.46
C ARG A 166 2.10 -21.84 -2.74
N ALA A 167 2.32 -21.09 -1.66
CA ALA A 167 3.54 -21.23 -0.87
C ALA A 167 3.72 -22.65 -0.30
N GLN A 168 2.64 -23.29 0.17
CA GLN A 168 2.67 -24.68 0.65
C GLN A 168 2.97 -25.68 -0.47
N MET A 169 2.42 -25.47 -1.66
CA MET A 169 2.69 -26.34 -2.81
C MET A 169 4.15 -26.29 -3.25
N ILE A 170 4.78 -25.12 -3.20
CA ILE A 170 6.20 -24.95 -3.52
C ILE A 170 7.06 -25.74 -2.53
N VAL A 171 6.82 -25.55 -1.22
CA VAL A 171 7.56 -26.27 -0.17
C VAL A 171 7.40 -27.79 -0.28
N ALA A 172 6.20 -28.28 -0.57
CA ALA A 172 5.94 -29.71 -0.71
C ALA A 172 6.53 -30.33 -1.99
N ALA A 173 6.88 -29.52 -3.00
CA ALA A 173 7.53 -29.99 -4.22
C ALA A 173 9.06 -30.09 -4.08
N ASP A 174 9.63 -29.46 -3.05
CA ASP A 174 11.06 -29.49 -2.73
C ASP A 174 11.45 -30.64 -1.75
N GLU A 175 10.47 -31.37 -1.20
CA GLU A 175 10.63 -32.57 -0.36
C GLU A 175 10.62 -33.89 -1.16
#